data_AF-A0A6S6TMR0-F1
#
_entry.id   AF-A0A6S6TMR0-F1
#
_cell.length_a   1.000
_cell.length_b   1.000
_cell.length_c   1.000
_cell.angle_alpha   90.00
_cell.angle_beta   90.00
_cell.angle_gamma   90.00
#
_symmetry.space_group_name_H-M   'P 1'
#
loop_
_entity.id
_entity.type
_entity.pdbx_description
1 polymer ?
#
loop_
_entity_poly.entity_id
_entity_poly.type
_entity_poly.pdbx_seq_one_letter_code
_entity_poly.pdbx_strand_id
1 'polypeptide(L)'
;MAERSRSQSGSTSTSSAIEAKVIYAKIPSQITKEQQSMTNQQIKALEKELWATADNLRANSKLTASEYKDPVLGLILLRFAGNRFDEAFKSIEKNLPINPRTQEKRAISKDDFLGAGAIYLQEKSKYEYLANLPESENINDAVNEAMRLVEEDYEDLKGNLPRNYHELDSGLLRDLIRAFNSEAVKSITGDAFGRIYEYFLMKFSMSGAGAQEGGEFFTPPSLVQLIVNFIEPNHGVIHDPACGSGGMFVQTGHFVKEHSTQSVNEAITVYGTELKSNNTKLAKMNLAIHGLEGKIIEANSFYANPHNLTGKCDFVMANPPFNVKKVDKKNNFLKEDKRLSFGLPKNDNGNYLWVQYFHAFLNDKGRAGFVMASSATDAGNTEKAIRQQLIST
;
A
#
# COMPACT_ATOMS: atom_id res chain seq x y z
N MET A 1 -6.83 6.70 -56.53
CA MET A 1 -5.78 6.07 -55.69
C MET A 1 -4.75 7.17 -55.40
N ALA A 2 -4.53 7.69 -54.21
CA ALA A 2 -4.99 7.40 -52.86
C ALA A 2 -5.00 8.70 -52.03
N GLU A 3 -5.84 8.73 -51.01
CA GLU A 3 -6.04 9.80 -50.03
C GLU A 3 -4.95 9.87 -48.95
N ARG A 4 -4.81 11.08 -48.35
CA ARG A 4 -4.58 11.42 -46.92
C ARG A 4 -3.53 10.61 -46.13
N SER A 5 -2.61 11.24 -45.38
CA SER A 5 -2.97 11.94 -44.15
C SER A 5 -1.72 12.54 -43.47
N ARG A 6 -1.88 13.74 -42.90
CA ARG A 6 -1.07 14.25 -41.79
C ARG A 6 -1.61 13.60 -40.51
N SER A 7 -0.74 13.16 -39.61
CA SER A 7 -1.09 12.96 -38.19
C SER A 7 -0.11 13.70 -37.29
N GLN A 8 -0.70 14.46 -36.37
CA GLN A 8 -0.07 15.05 -35.20
C GLN A 8 0.20 13.94 -34.17
N SER A 9 1.29 14.04 -33.42
CA SER A 9 1.36 13.47 -32.07
C SER A 9 2.22 14.37 -31.19
N GLY A 10 1.59 14.93 -30.16
CA GLY A 10 2.23 15.87 -29.25
C GLY A 10 1.27 16.29 -28.14
N SER A 11 0.82 15.34 -27.32
CA SER A 11 0.25 15.60 -25.98
C SER A 11 -0.04 14.29 -25.23
N THR A 12 0.89 13.82 -24.41
CA THR A 12 0.62 12.71 -23.46
C THR A 12 1.39 12.79 -22.14
N SER A 13 2.11 13.87 -21.85
CA SER A 13 2.99 13.93 -20.66
C SER A 13 2.44 14.68 -19.45
N THR A 14 1.20 15.19 -19.48
CA THR A 14 0.62 16.01 -18.40
C THR A 14 -0.55 15.36 -17.65
N SER A 15 -1.19 14.30 -18.19
CA SER A 15 -2.31 13.61 -17.51
C SER A 15 -1.83 12.72 -16.35
N SER A 16 -0.73 12.00 -16.53
CA SER A 16 -0.23 11.02 -15.55
C SER A 16 0.30 11.64 -14.25
N ALA A 17 0.75 12.89 -14.29
CA ALA A 17 1.24 13.61 -13.11
C ALA A 17 0.10 14.19 -12.25
N ILE A 18 -1.09 14.35 -12.83
CA ILE A 18 -2.30 14.77 -12.11
C ILE A 18 -3.02 13.55 -11.54
N GLU A 19 -2.98 12.40 -12.24
CA GLU A 19 -3.59 11.14 -11.81
C GLU A 19 -2.87 10.48 -10.62
N ALA A 20 -1.53 10.49 -10.59
CA ALA A 20 -0.79 10.06 -9.39
C ALA A 20 -1.09 10.94 -8.16
N LYS A 21 -1.34 12.24 -8.36
CA LYS A 21 -1.73 13.14 -7.27
C LYS A 21 -3.09 12.82 -6.66
N VAL A 22 -3.98 12.11 -7.36
CA VAL A 22 -5.32 11.78 -6.85
C VAL A 22 -5.28 10.68 -5.79
N ILE A 23 -4.38 9.70 -5.96
CA ILE A 23 -4.14 8.66 -4.94
C ILE A 23 -3.26 9.19 -3.81
N TYR A 24 -2.40 10.16 -4.11
CA TYR A 24 -1.38 10.66 -3.19
C TYR A 24 -1.59 12.09 -2.68
N ALA A 25 -2.81 12.60 -2.77
CA ALA A 25 -3.06 14.02 -2.55
C ALA A 25 -2.61 14.49 -1.16
N LYS A 26 -1.79 15.56 -1.19
CA LYS A 26 -1.23 16.25 -0.03
C LYS A 26 -2.28 16.57 1.02
N ILE A 27 -2.03 16.11 2.24
CA ILE A 27 -2.70 16.57 3.47
C ILE A 27 -2.30 18.05 3.70
N PRO A 28 -3.24 19.01 3.71
CA PRO A 28 -2.93 20.34 4.22
C PRO A 28 -2.71 20.24 5.74
N SER A 29 -1.50 20.56 6.19
CA SER A 29 -1.08 20.56 7.59
C SER A 29 -1.64 21.74 8.39
N GLN A 30 -2.92 22.06 8.24
CA GLN A 30 -3.60 23.06 9.07
C GLN A 30 -5.08 22.71 9.28
N ILE A 31 -5.37 22.00 10.38
CA ILE A 31 -6.68 22.06 11.03
C ILE A 31 -6.48 22.34 12.51
N THR A 32 -7.10 23.45 12.91
CA THR A 32 -7.36 23.99 14.24
C THR A 32 -7.87 22.95 15.24
N LYS A 33 -7.42 23.09 16.49
CA LYS A 33 -7.86 22.34 17.68
C LYS A 33 -9.38 22.32 17.83
N GLU A 34 -9.95 21.11 17.90
CA GLU A 34 -11.07 20.61 18.73
C GLU A 34 -11.85 19.48 18.02
N GLN A 35 -11.16 18.39 17.73
CA GLN A 35 -11.74 17.05 17.78
C GLN A 35 -10.84 16.26 18.72
N GLN A 36 -11.40 15.67 19.79
CA GLN A 36 -10.63 14.78 20.66
C GLN A 36 -10.21 13.56 19.84
N SER A 37 -8.96 13.59 19.37
CA SER A 37 -8.31 12.44 18.74
C SER A 37 -8.38 11.25 19.69
N MET A 38 -8.78 10.08 19.17
CA MET A 38 -8.85 8.86 19.96
C MET A 38 -7.51 8.56 20.63
N THR A 39 -7.55 8.22 21.92
CA THR A 39 -6.35 7.79 22.63
C THR A 39 -5.82 6.46 22.08
N ASN A 40 -4.53 6.21 22.27
CA ASN A 40 -3.91 4.93 21.89
C ASN A 40 -4.61 3.71 22.50
N GLN A 41 -5.19 3.82 23.69
CA GLN A 41 -5.95 2.74 24.33
C GLN A 41 -7.30 2.52 23.64
N GLN A 42 -8.00 3.59 23.28
CA GLN A 42 -9.27 3.51 22.53
C GLN A 42 -9.05 2.91 21.14
N ILE A 43 -7.96 3.29 20.44
CA ILE A 43 -7.62 2.69 19.14
C ILE A 43 -7.36 1.19 19.29
N LYS A 44 -6.61 0.75 20.32
CA LYS A 44 -6.39 -0.69 20.58
C LYS A 44 -7.67 -1.45 20.90
N ALA A 45 -8.60 -0.82 21.62
CA ALA A 45 -9.88 -1.44 21.92
C ALA A 45 -10.70 -1.61 20.63
N LEU A 46 -10.73 -0.58 19.79
CA LEU A 46 -11.45 -0.60 18.53
C LEU A 46 -10.84 -1.57 17.51
N GLU A 47 -9.50 -1.65 17.42
CA GLU A 47 -8.79 -2.68 16.64
C GLU A 47 -9.29 -4.10 17.00
N LYS A 48 -9.39 -4.40 18.30
CA LYS A 48 -9.84 -5.71 18.79
C LYS A 48 -11.33 -5.95 18.53
N GLU A 49 -12.16 -4.93 18.72
CA GLU A 49 -13.60 -5.01 18.49
C GLU A 49 -13.90 -5.27 17.00
N LEU A 50 -13.34 -4.47 16.10
CA LEU A 50 -13.51 -4.64 14.66
C LEU A 50 -12.98 -6.00 14.19
N TRP A 51 -11.82 -6.42 14.71
CA TRP A 51 -11.30 -7.74 14.40
C TRP A 51 -12.20 -8.86 14.92
N ALA A 52 -12.79 -8.74 16.10
CA ALA A 52 -13.70 -9.75 16.62
C ALA A 52 -14.94 -9.90 15.72
N THR A 53 -15.49 -8.79 15.20
CA THR A 53 -16.59 -8.82 14.22
C THR A 53 -16.15 -9.48 12.91
N ALA A 54 -14.96 -9.16 12.40
CA ALA A 54 -14.42 -9.79 11.20
C ALA A 54 -14.09 -11.29 11.40
N ASP A 55 -13.59 -11.68 12.57
CA ASP A 55 -13.31 -13.08 12.89
C ASP A 55 -14.59 -13.88 13.10
N ASN A 56 -15.68 -13.24 13.52
CA ASN A 56 -17.02 -13.85 13.55
C ASN A 56 -17.49 -14.23 12.13
N LEU A 57 -17.30 -13.33 11.14
CA LEU A 57 -17.54 -13.65 9.72
C LEU A 57 -16.77 -14.90 9.29
N ARG A 58 -15.51 -15.07 9.72
CA ARG A 58 -14.74 -16.29 9.46
C ARG A 58 -15.27 -17.52 10.21
N ALA A 59 -15.45 -17.40 11.53
CA ALA A 59 -15.79 -18.53 12.40
C ALA A 59 -17.15 -19.16 12.08
N ASN A 60 -18.08 -18.37 11.56
CA ASN A 60 -19.42 -18.81 11.19
C ASN A 60 -19.65 -18.90 9.67
N SER A 61 -18.59 -18.80 8.87
CA SER A 61 -18.64 -19.09 7.44
C SER A 61 -17.86 -20.36 7.10
N LYS A 62 -18.01 -20.82 5.85
CA LYS A 62 -17.24 -21.96 5.31
C LYS A 62 -15.88 -21.54 4.74
N LEU A 63 -15.48 -20.28 4.93
CA LEU A 63 -14.35 -19.66 4.25
C LEU A 63 -13.05 -19.91 5.00
N THR A 64 -12.00 -20.16 4.23
CA THR A 64 -10.63 -20.14 4.70
C THR A 64 -10.19 -18.72 5.02
N ALA A 65 -9.09 -18.60 5.77
CA ALA A 65 -8.63 -17.30 6.18
C ALA A 65 -8.19 -16.41 4.99
N SER A 66 -7.71 -17.03 3.90
CA SER A 66 -7.32 -16.35 2.67
C SER A 66 -8.52 -15.80 1.90
N GLU A 67 -9.64 -16.53 1.85
CA GLU A 67 -10.85 -16.17 1.09
C GLU A 67 -11.57 -14.94 1.64
N TYR A 68 -11.63 -14.77 2.97
CA TYR A 68 -12.28 -13.60 3.58
C TYR A 68 -11.34 -12.40 3.79
N LYS A 69 -10.02 -12.59 3.71
CA LYS A 69 -9.02 -11.53 3.90
C LYS A 69 -9.25 -10.36 2.96
N ASP A 70 -9.28 -10.64 1.66
CA ASP A 70 -9.35 -9.60 0.64
C ASP A 70 -10.68 -8.81 0.75
N PRO A 71 -11.87 -9.45 0.89
CA PRO A 71 -13.13 -8.76 1.18
C PRO A 71 -13.10 -7.84 2.41
N VAL A 72 -12.54 -8.29 3.54
CA VAL A 72 -12.48 -7.48 4.76
C VAL A 72 -11.57 -6.26 4.56
N LEU A 73 -10.38 -6.45 3.97
CA LEU A 73 -9.47 -5.34 3.69
C LEU A 73 -10.06 -4.34 2.68
N GLY A 74 -10.84 -4.81 1.71
CA GLY A 74 -11.59 -3.95 0.79
C GLY A 74 -12.64 -3.10 1.50
N LEU A 75 -13.38 -3.66 2.47
CA LEU A 75 -14.35 -2.91 3.26
C LEU A 75 -13.68 -1.86 4.15
N ILE A 76 -12.52 -2.19 4.72
CA ILE A 76 -11.72 -1.24 5.48
C ILE A 76 -11.30 -0.07 4.58
N LEU A 77 -10.80 -0.35 3.37
CA LEU A 77 -10.45 0.70 2.40
C LEU A 77 -11.67 1.55 1.99
N LEU A 78 -12.83 0.94 1.75
CA LEU A 78 -14.04 1.68 1.41
C LEU A 78 -14.49 2.58 2.57
N ARG A 79 -14.34 2.13 3.82
CA ARG A 79 -14.64 2.95 4.99
C ARG A 79 -13.65 4.10 5.16
N PHE A 80 -12.36 3.86 4.89
CA PHE A 80 -11.33 4.91 4.85
C PHE A 80 -11.70 6.00 3.83
N ALA A 81 -12.00 5.58 2.61
CA ALA A 81 -12.43 6.47 1.54
C ALA A 81 -13.69 7.24 1.94
N GLY A 82 -14.65 6.58 2.60
CA GLY A 82 -15.85 7.20 3.17
C GLY A 82 -15.52 8.30 4.17
N ASN A 83 -14.64 8.05 5.15
CA ASN A 83 -14.23 9.07 6.12
C ASN A 83 -13.57 10.27 5.43
N ARG A 84 -12.65 10.02 4.49
CA ARG A 84 -11.98 11.06 3.71
C ARG A 84 -12.97 11.87 2.87
N PHE A 85 -13.92 11.20 2.23
CA PHE A 85 -15.00 11.84 1.48
C PHE A 85 -15.83 12.74 2.37
N ASP A 86 -16.27 12.26 3.54
CA ASP A 86 -17.11 13.02 4.47
C ASP A 86 -16.38 14.27 5.02
N GLU A 87 -15.09 14.14 5.34
CA GLU A 87 -14.23 15.25 5.74
C GLU A 87 -14.04 16.28 4.62
N ALA A 88 -13.71 15.80 3.41
CA ALA A 88 -13.53 16.64 2.24
C ALA A 88 -14.81 17.38 1.86
N PHE A 89 -15.95 16.68 1.86
CA PHE A 89 -17.26 17.27 1.56
C PHE A 89 -17.56 18.46 2.46
N LYS A 90 -17.40 18.31 3.79
CA LYS A 90 -17.60 19.39 4.76
C LYS A 90 -16.68 20.58 4.50
N SER A 91 -15.42 20.31 4.18
CA SER A 91 -14.44 21.36 3.86
C SER A 91 -14.77 22.10 2.56
N ILE A 92 -15.09 21.36 1.50
CA ILE A 92 -15.44 21.91 0.18
C ILE A 92 -16.72 22.72 0.27
N GLU A 93 -17.77 22.17 0.87
CA GLU A 93 -19.06 22.85 1.03
C GLU A 93 -18.89 24.18 1.75
N LYS A 94 -18.09 24.22 2.83
CA LYS A 94 -17.80 25.45 3.58
C LYS A 94 -17.06 26.48 2.73
N ASN A 95 -16.06 26.06 1.97
CA ASN A 95 -15.12 26.94 1.27
C ASN A 95 -15.47 27.25 -0.19
N LEU A 96 -16.52 26.62 -0.74
CA LEU A 96 -16.97 26.86 -2.11
C LEU A 96 -17.31 28.35 -2.32
N PRO A 97 -16.75 28.99 -3.36
CA PRO A 97 -17.01 30.40 -3.63
C PRO A 97 -18.47 30.61 -4.04
N ILE A 98 -19.04 31.70 -3.53
CA ILE A 98 -20.39 32.14 -3.90
C ILE A 98 -20.28 32.95 -5.19
N ASN A 99 -21.13 32.64 -6.17
CA ASN A 99 -21.17 33.39 -7.41
C ASN A 99 -21.65 34.83 -7.13
N PRO A 100 -20.87 35.87 -7.47
CA PRO A 100 -21.25 37.26 -7.15
C PRO A 100 -22.57 37.70 -7.81
N ARG A 101 -22.94 37.10 -8.94
CA ARG A 101 -24.14 37.47 -9.72
C ARG A 101 -25.39 36.73 -9.28
N THR A 102 -25.28 35.43 -8.97
CA THR A 102 -26.45 34.61 -8.58
C THR A 102 -26.61 34.44 -7.07
N GLN A 103 -25.59 34.81 -6.28
CA GLN A 103 -25.53 34.61 -4.82
C GLN A 103 -25.64 33.14 -4.39
N GLU A 104 -25.38 32.21 -5.31
CA GLU A 104 -25.45 30.76 -5.08
C GLU A 104 -24.06 30.13 -5.21
N LYS A 105 -23.84 29.03 -4.48
CA LYS A 105 -22.69 28.14 -4.68
C LYS A 105 -22.97 27.24 -5.88
N ARG A 106 -21.94 26.94 -6.68
CA ARG A 106 -22.06 25.89 -7.70
C ARG A 106 -22.16 24.52 -7.04
N ALA A 107 -22.65 23.53 -7.80
CA ALA A 107 -22.58 22.14 -7.39
C ALA A 107 -21.13 21.71 -7.14
N ILE A 108 -20.93 20.88 -6.11
CA ILE A 108 -19.65 20.22 -5.84
C ILE A 108 -19.38 19.25 -7.00
N SER A 109 -18.18 19.30 -7.57
CA SER A 109 -17.75 18.39 -8.63
C SER A 109 -16.75 17.36 -8.09
N LYS A 110 -16.51 16.30 -8.87
CA LYS A 110 -15.47 15.31 -8.60
C LYS A 110 -14.09 15.95 -8.42
N ASP A 111 -13.77 16.96 -9.22
CA ASP A 111 -12.47 17.68 -9.17
C ASP A 111 -12.24 18.39 -7.83
N ASP A 112 -13.30 18.81 -7.13
CA ASP A 112 -13.16 19.41 -5.81
C ASP A 112 -12.62 18.41 -4.78
N PHE A 113 -13.07 17.16 -4.86
CA PHE A 113 -12.56 16.08 -4.00
C PHE A 113 -11.10 15.76 -4.32
N LEU A 114 -10.76 15.72 -5.61
CA LEU A 114 -9.36 15.54 -6.04
C LEU A 114 -8.45 16.62 -5.48
N GLY A 115 -8.90 17.89 -5.54
CA GLY A 115 -8.17 19.03 -4.97
C GLY A 115 -8.06 18.99 -3.45
N ALA A 116 -9.02 18.38 -2.76
CA ALA A 116 -9.03 18.18 -1.31
C ALA A 116 -8.32 16.89 -0.86
N GLY A 117 -7.85 16.08 -1.80
CA GLY A 117 -7.21 14.80 -1.54
C GLY A 117 -8.11 13.70 -1.01
N ALA A 118 -9.33 13.65 -1.52
CA ALA A 118 -10.26 12.56 -1.30
C ALA A 118 -10.72 11.99 -2.64
N ILE A 119 -11.08 10.71 -2.65
CA ILE A 119 -11.82 10.15 -3.77
C ILE A 119 -13.29 10.56 -3.64
N TYR A 120 -13.87 11.08 -4.71
CA TYR A 120 -15.31 11.16 -4.87
C TYR A 120 -15.93 9.76 -4.82
N LEU A 121 -17.00 9.61 -4.05
CA LEU A 121 -17.80 8.40 -3.96
C LEU A 121 -19.20 8.65 -4.52
N GLN A 122 -19.59 7.82 -5.49
CA GLN A 122 -20.97 7.77 -5.97
C GLN A 122 -21.90 7.29 -4.85
N GLU A 123 -23.20 7.60 -4.95
CA GLU A 123 -24.18 7.32 -3.89
C GLU A 123 -24.16 5.85 -3.46
N LYS A 124 -24.14 4.91 -4.41
CA LYS A 124 -24.10 3.46 -4.13
C LYS A 124 -22.76 2.97 -3.57
N SER A 125 -21.69 3.76 -3.72
CA SER A 125 -20.37 3.48 -3.14
C SER A 125 -20.18 4.09 -1.76
N LYS A 126 -21.11 4.93 -1.29
CA LYS A 126 -21.03 5.50 0.05
C LYS A 126 -21.26 4.41 1.09
N TYR A 127 -20.42 4.39 2.12
CA TYR A 127 -20.52 3.42 3.19
C TYR A 127 -21.87 3.48 3.92
N GLU A 128 -22.40 4.70 4.08
CA GLU A 128 -23.71 4.93 4.72
C GLU A 128 -24.86 4.34 3.90
N TYR A 129 -24.79 4.35 2.56
CA TYR A 129 -25.77 3.69 1.69
C TYR A 129 -25.78 2.18 1.94
N LEU A 130 -24.60 1.55 1.99
CA LEU A 130 -24.47 0.11 2.22
C LEU A 130 -24.95 -0.29 3.62
N ALA A 131 -24.62 0.51 4.65
CA ALA A 131 -25.02 0.24 6.03
C ALA A 131 -26.53 0.35 6.26
N ASN A 132 -27.22 1.20 5.51
CA ASN A 132 -28.66 1.42 5.57
C ASN A 132 -29.45 0.66 4.50
N LEU A 133 -28.79 -0.22 3.74
CA LEU A 133 -29.44 -0.97 2.67
C LEU A 133 -30.55 -1.87 3.26
N PRO A 134 -31.79 -1.83 2.74
CA PRO A 134 -32.89 -2.65 3.25
C PRO A 134 -32.55 -4.14 3.27
N GLU A 135 -33.10 -4.89 4.24
CA GLU A 135 -32.87 -6.35 4.36
C GLU A 135 -33.37 -7.14 3.13
N SER A 136 -34.33 -6.59 2.38
CA SER A 136 -34.84 -7.18 1.13
C SER A 136 -33.85 -7.12 -0.03
N GLU A 137 -32.85 -6.24 0.02
CA GLU A 137 -31.86 -6.06 -1.02
C GLU A 137 -30.66 -7.00 -0.83
N ASN A 138 -29.98 -7.34 -1.93
CA ASN A 138 -28.77 -8.15 -1.86
C ASN A 138 -27.55 -7.30 -1.50
N ILE A 139 -27.11 -7.38 -0.25
CA ILE A 139 -25.93 -6.65 0.24
C ILE A 139 -24.64 -7.06 -0.50
N ASN A 140 -24.51 -8.33 -0.87
CA ASN A 140 -23.30 -8.83 -1.53
C ASN A 140 -23.13 -8.20 -2.90
N ASP A 141 -24.22 -8.10 -3.67
CA ASP A 141 -24.25 -7.43 -4.97
C ASP A 141 -24.05 -5.92 -4.83
N ALA A 142 -24.66 -5.31 -3.81
CA ALA A 142 -24.50 -3.87 -3.54
C ALA A 142 -23.04 -3.51 -3.22
N VAL A 143 -22.33 -4.33 -2.44
CA VAL A 143 -20.90 -4.11 -2.14
C VAL A 143 -20.04 -4.32 -3.38
N ASN A 144 -20.31 -5.36 -4.19
CA ASN A 144 -19.60 -5.56 -5.46
C ASN A 144 -19.79 -4.36 -6.40
N GLU A 145 -21.01 -3.82 -6.47
CA GLU A 145 -21.33 -2.62 -7.25
C GLU A 145 -20.62 -1.39 -6.71
N ALA A 146 -20.60 -1.20 -5.38
CA ALA A 146 -19.87 -0.11 -4.75
C ALA A 146 -18.38 -0.10 -5.15
N MET A 147 -17.72 -1.26 -5.10
CA MET A 147 -16.32 -1.41 -5.51
C MET A 147 -16.14 -1.14 -7.01
N ARG A 148 -17.03 -1.68 -7.85
CA ARG A 148 -17.01 -1.47 -9.31
C ARG A 148 -17.09 0.02 -9.67
N LEU A 149 -18.02 0.75 -9.04
CA LEU A 149 -18.20 2.19 -9.28
C LEU A 149 -16.97 3.00 -8.87
N VAL A 150 -16.29 2.63 -7.78
CA VAL A 150 -15.02 3.25 -7.41
C VAL A 150 -13.95 2.97 -8.47
N GLU A 151 -13.81 1.73 -8.95
CA GLU A 151 -12.85 1.41 -10.01
C GLU A 151 -13.15 2.14 -11.34
N GLU A 152 -14.42 2.32 -11.71
CA GLU A 152 -14.80 3.08 -12.92
C GLU A 152 -14.39 4.54 -12.85
N ASP A 153 -14.40 5.10 -11.64
CA ASP A 153 -14.04 6.49 -11.42
C ASP A 153 -12.51 6.72 -11.37
N TYR A 154 -11.70 5.68 -11.13
CA TYR A 154 -10.26 5.80 -10.94
C TYR A 154 -9.51 4.65 -11.63
N GLU A 155 -8.88 4.95 -12.77
CA GLU A 155 -8.16 3.95 -13.58
C GLU A 155 -7.04 3.25 -12.79
N ASP A 156 -6.37 3.95 -11.88
CA ASP A 156 -5.33 3.36 -11.02
C ASP A 156 -5.87 2.33 -9.99
N LEU A 157 -7.17 2.36 -9.69
CA LEU A 157 -7.82 1.37 -8.81
C LEU A 157 -8.39 0.18 -9.57
N LYS A 158 -8.41 0.22 -10.90
CA LYS A 158 -9.01 -0.81 -11.75
C LYS A 158 -8.37 -2.18 -11.54
N GLY A 159 -9.21 -3.16 -11.18
CA GLY A 159 -8.80 -4.52 -10.88
C GLY A 159 -8.08 -4.69 -9.53
N ASN A 160 -7.99 -3.63 -8.73
CA ASN A 160 -7.34 -3.68 -7.42
C ASN A 160 -8.35 -3.93 -6.28
N LEU A 161 -9.62 -3.52 -6.42
CA LEU A 161 -10.63 -3.73 -5.38
C LEU A 161 -11.23 -5.14 -5.44
N PRO A 162 -11.45 -5.80 -4.29
CA PRO A 162 -12.07 -7.13 -4.24
C PRO A 162 -13.52 -7.08 -4.69
N ARG A 163 -13.99 -8.13 -5.38
CA ARG A 163 -15.37 -8.26 -5.87
C ARG A 163 -15.94 -9.68 -5.69
N ASN A 164 -15.37 -10.44 -4.75
CA ASN A 164 -15.81 -11.78 -4.39
C ASN A 164 -16.76 -11.78 -3.17
N TYR A 165 -17.49 -10.68 -2.95
CA TYR A 165 -18.39 -10.58 -1.79
C TYR A 165 -19.57 -11.57 -1.83
N HIS A 166 -19.90 -12.13 -3.00
CA HIS A 166 -20.94 -13.15 -3.16
C HIS A 166 -20.61 -14.48 -2.47
N GLU A 167 -19.34 -14.71 -2.12
CA GLU A 167 -18.90 -15.90 -1.36
C GLU A 167 -19.18 -15.76 0.15
N LEU A 168 -19.48 -14.55 0.62
CA LEU A 168 -19.74 -14.26 2.04
C LEU A 168 -21.21 -14.50 2.40
N ASP A 169 -21.46 -14.88 3.65
CA ASP A 169 -22.82 -14.87 4.21
C ASP A 169 -23.35 -13.42 4.30
N SER A 170 -24.55 -13.19 3.77
CA SER A 170 -25.15 -11.86 3.70
C SER A 170 -25.42 -11.23 5.07
N GLY A 171 -25.83 -12.04 6.05
CA GLY A 171 -26.12 -11.55 7.41
C GLY A 171 -24.84 -11.08 8.09
N LEU A 172 -23.80 -11.92 8.06
CA LEU A 172 -22.49 -11.59 8.63
C LEU A 172 -21.83 -10.40 7.90
N LEU A 173 -22.01 -10.28 6.58
CA LEU A 173 -21.54 -9.12 5.81
C LEU A 173 -22.24 -7.82 6.25
N ARG A 174 -23.56 -7.85 6.50
CA ARG A 174 -24.30 -6.70 7.04
C ARG A 174 -23.78 -6.30 8.41
N ASP A 175 -23.58 -7.26 9.31
CA ASP A 175 -23.06 -6.99 10.65
C ASP A 175 -21.68 -6.35 10.59
N LEU A 176 -20.81 -6.85 9.70
CA LEU A 176 -19.48 -6.29 9.48
C LEU A 176 -19.56 -4.84 8.98
N ILE A 177 -20.37 -4.57 7.96
CA ILE A 177 -20.57 -3.21 7.42
C ILE A 177 -21.12 -2.28 8.52
N ARG A 178 -22.09 -2.72 9.31
CA ARG A 178 -22.64 -1.93 10.42
C ARG A 178 -21.59 -1.62 11.49
N ALA A 179 -20.75 -2.58 11.84
CA ALA A 179 -19.67 -2.37 12.81
C ALA A 179 -18.66 -1.31 12.31
N PHE A 180 -18.27 -1.39 11.03
CA PHE A 180 -17.43 -0.38 10.40
C PHE A 180 -18.15 0.96 10.20
N ASN A 181 -19.49 1.01 10.21
CA ASN A 181 -20.27 2.26 10.12
C ASN A 181 -20.56 2.92 11.48
N SER A 182 -20.01 2.40 12.58
CA SER A 182 -20.19 2.99 13.91
C SER A 182 -19.59 4.41 14.01
N GLU A 183 -20.14 5.25 14.88
CA GLU A 183 -19.63 6.62 15.12
C GLU A 183 -18.16 6.63 15.57
N ALA A 184 -17.75 5.60 16.31
CA ALA A 184 -16.35 5.40 16.68
C ALA A 184 -15.44 5.26 15.46
N VAL A 185 -15.89 4.57 14.40
CA VAL A 185 -15.12 4.39 13.16
C VAL A 185 -15.22 5.61 12.24
N LYS A 186 -16.39 6.24 12.16
CA LYS A 186 -16.61 7.48 11.39
C LYS A 186 -15.75 8.65 11.87
N SER A 187 -15.45 8.70 13.17
CA SER A 187 -14.62 9.75 13.77
C SER A 187 -13.11 9.50 13.68
N ILE A 188 -12.68 8.37 13.11
CA ILE A 188 -11.27 8.03 12.94
C ILE A 188 -10.65 8.89 11.84
N THR A 189 -9.55 9.56 12.18
CA THR A 189 -8.67 10.28 11.25
C THR A 189 -7.62 9.37 10.61
N GLY A 190 -6.99 9.80 9.51
CA GLY A 190 -6.09 8.98 8.69
C GLY A 190 -5.05 8.15 9.44
N ASP A 191 -4.32 8.73 10.40
CA ASP A 191 -3.28 8.01 11.16
C ASP A 191 -3.82 6.81 11.94
N ALA A 192 -4.98 6.98 12.58
CA ALA A 192 -5.61 5.92 13.37
C ALA A 192 -6.26 4.85 12.46
N PHE A 193 -6.70 5.23 11.27
CA PHE A 193 -7.24 4.29 10.29
C PHE A 193 -6.16 3.42 9.66
N GLY A 194 -5.03 4.01 9.27
CA GLY A 194 -3.86 3.28 8.79
C GLY A 194 -3.37 2.23 9.78
N ARG A 195 -3.38 2.58 11.07
CA ARG A 195 -3.06 1.64 12.14
C ARG A 195 -4.04 0.47 12.25
N ILE A 196 -5.34 0.69 12.06
CA ILE A 196 -6.32 -0.41 12.01
C ILE A 196 -6.05 -1.30 10.79
N TYR A 197 -5.75 -0.72 9.63
CA TYR A 197 -5.40 -1.49 8.44
C TYR A 197 -4.17 -2.37 8.66
N GLU A 198 -3.09 -1.82 9.22
CA GLU A 198 -1.87 -2.57 9.59
C GLU A 198 -2.16 -3.67 10.63
N TYR A 199 -3.04 -3.39 11.61
CA TYR A 199 -3.47 -4.39 12.58
C TYR A 199 -4.16 -5.58 11.90
N PHE A 200 -5.07 -5.32 10.96
CA PHE A 200 -5.74 -6.38 10.20
C PHE A 200 -4.75 -7.16 9.34
N LEU A 201 -3.84 -6.49 8.61
CA LEU A 201 -2.78 -7.16 7.84
C LEU A 201 -1.93 -8.11 8.70
N MET A 202 -1.51 -7.64 9.88
CA MET A 202 -0.78 -8.45 10.84
C MET A 202 -1.61 -9.66 11.28
N LYS A 203 -2.87 -9.45 11.67
CA LYS A 203 -3.75 -10.52 12.16
C LYS A 203 -4.03 -11.57 11.10
N PHE A 204 -4.28 -11.17 9.86
CA PHE A 204 -4.43 -12.09 8.74
C PHE A 204 -3.16 -12.90 8.50
N SER A 205 -1.99 -12.25 8.50
CA SER A 205 -0.73 -12.98 8.36
C SER A 205 -0.51 -14.00 9.48
N MET A 206 -0.87 -13.67 10.73
CA MET A 206 -0.78 -14.60 11.86
C MET A 206 -1.74 -15.78 11.75
N SER A 207 -2.89 -15.60 11.08
CA SER A 207 -3.90 -16.64 10.83
C SER A 207 -3.59 -17.53 9.63
N GLY A 208 -2.42 -17.39 9.00
CA GLY A 208 -2.05 -18.12 7.78
C GLY A 208 -2.69 -17.57 6.50
N ALA A 209 -3.46 -16.47 6.59
CA ALA A 209 -4.04 -15.77 5.46
C ALA A 209 -3.08 -14.72 4.91
N GLY A 210 -2.38 -15.04 3.82
CA GLY A 210 -1.30 -14.22 3.25
C GLY A 210 0.05 -14.90 3.39
N ALA A 211 1.13 -14.16 3.08
CA ALA A 211 2.55 -14.28 3.45
C ALA A 211 3.17 -15.62 3.97
N GLN A 212 2.45 -16.46 4.70
CA GLN A 212 2.93 -17.75 5.18
C GLN A 212 2.95 -18.86 4.10
N GLU A 213 2.30 -18.68 2.94
CA GLU A 213 2.47 -19.59 1.80
C GLU A 213 3.79 -19.31 1.07
N GLY A 214 4.86 -20.07 1.39
CA GLY A 214 6.09 -20.10 0.59
C GLY A 214 7.29 -19.29 1.10
N GLY A 215 7.26 -18.80 2.34
CA GLY A 215 8.43 -18.15 2.99
C GLY A 215 8.49 -16.63 2.90
N GLU A 216 7.39 -15.97 2.53
CA GLU A 216 7.26 -14.50 2.40
C GLU A 216 6.62 -13.89 3.66
N PHE A 217 7.32 -13.87 4.80
CA PHE A 217 6.73 -13.47 6.08
C PHE A 217 6.30 -11.98 6.12
N PHE A 218 5.09 -11.70 6.65
CA PHE A 218 4.75 -10.35 7.10
C PHE A 218 5.78 -9.93 8.15
N THR A 219 6.40 -8.77 7.92
CA THR A 219 7.46 -8.30 8.81
C THR A 219 6.83 -7.71 10.07
N PRO A 220 7.11 -8.24 11.27
CA PRO A 220 6.54 -7.71 12.50
C PRO A 220 6.87 -6.22 12.67
N PRO A 221 5.93 -5.39 13.18
CA PRO A 221 6.16 -3.94 13.31
C PRO A 221 7.42 -3.60 14.11
N SER A 222 7.78 -4.40 15.13
CA SER A 222 8.99 -4.21 15.91
C SER A 222 10.28 -4.33 15.08
N LEU A 223 10.32 -5.24 14.11
CA LEU A 223 11.48 -5.45 13.25
C LEU A 223 11.57 -4.36 12.18
N VAL A 224 10.43 -3.95 11.62
CA VAL A 224 10.34 -2.80 10.70
C VAL A 224 10.85 -1.53 11.41
N GLN A 225 10.35 -1.25 12.61
CA GLN A 225 10.77 -0.11 13.43
C GLN A 225 12.27 -0.15 13.75
N LEU A 226 12.80 -1.32 14.10
CA LEU A 226 14.23 -1.48 14.34
C LEU A 226 15.05 -1.08 13.12
N ILE A 227 14.71 -1.60 11.94
CA ILE A 227 15.43 -1.29 10.69
C ILE A 227 15.33 0.20 10.36
N VAL A 228 14.11 0.77 10.37
CA VAL A 228 13.85 2.18 10.05
C VAL A 228 14.63 3.10 10.99
N ASN A 229 14.60 2.84 12.30
CA ASN A 229 15.32 3.66 13.28
C ASN A 229 16.85 3.52 13.17
N PHE A 230 17.36 2.42 12.61
CA PHE A 230 18.80 2.21 12.46
C PHE A 230 19.36 2.87 11.20
N ILE A 231 18.60 2.84 10.10
CA ILE A 231 19.04 3.44 8.82
C ILE A 231 18.52 4.87 8.64
N GLU A 232 17.60 5.33 9.47
CA GLU A 232 17.06 6.70 9.52
C GLU A 232 16.70 7.28 8.13
N PRO A 233 15.71 6.70 7.43
CA PRO A 233 15.36 7.09 6.08
C PRO A 233 14.55 8.39 6.09
N ASN A 234 15.23 9.53 6.07
CA ASN A 234 14.63 10.87 6.19
C ASN A 234 14.63 11.71 4.89
N HIS A 235 15.17 11.19 3.78
CA HIS A 235 15.20 11.90 2.50
C HIS A 235 15.31 10.97 1.30
N GLY A 236 15.05 11.51 0.11
CA GLY A 236 15.45 10.94 -1.17
C GLY A 236 14.70 9.67 -1.57
N VAL A 237 15.39 8.79 -2.30
CA VAL A 237 14.82 7.60 -2.92
C VAL A 237 14.93 6.40 -2.00
N ILE A 238 13.79 5.78 -1.71
CA ILE A 238 13.69 4.59 -0.86
C ILE A 238 13.22 3.42 -1.71
N HIS A 239 13.95 2.31 -1.66
CA HIS A 239 13.61 1.12 -2.42
C HIS A 239 13.48 -0.13 -1.55
N ASP A 240 12.39 -0.87 -1.75
CA ASP A 240 12.23 -2.26 -1.27
C ASP A 240 12.00 -3.19 -2.47
N PRO A 241 12.99 -4.04 -2.86
CA PRO A 241 12.87 -4.94 -3.99
C PRO A 241 12.07 -6.22 -3.68
N ALA A 242 11.47 -6.36 -2.50
CA ALA A 242 10.59 -7.46 -2.10
C ALA A 242 9.52 -6.95 -1.11
N CYS A 243 8.75 -5.95 -1.54
CA CYS A 243 8.05 -5.05 -0.60
C CYS A 243 6.84 -5.64 0.12
N GLY A 244 6.34 -6.82 -0.27
CA GLY A 244 5.19 -7.44 0.37
C GLY A 244 3.98 -6.50 0.36
N SER A 245 3.41 -6.23 1.53
CA SER A 245 2.29 -5.28 1.73
C SER A 245 2.72 -3.83 1.93
N GLY A 246 4.00 -3.48 1.73
CA GLY A 246 4.50 -2.11 1.83
C GLY A 246 4.71 -1.57 3.26
N GLY A 247 4.71 -2.43 4.28
CA GLY A 247 4.83 -2.01 5.69
C GLY A 247 6.13 -1.25 6.01
N MET A 248 7.23 -1.53 5.31
CA MET A 248 8.49 -0.78 5.43
C MET A 248 8.32 0.70 5.04
N PHE A 249 7.54 0.97 3.98
CA PHE A 249 7.28 2.33 3.52
C PHE A 249 6.38 3.09 4.49
N VAL A 250 5.35 2.44 5.04
CA VAL A 250 4.46 3.01 6.06
C VAL A 250 5.25 3.49 7.27
N GLN A 251 6.08 2.62 7.84
CA GLN A 251 6.89 2.98 9.00
C GLN A 251 7.91 4.08 8.68
N THR A 252 8.44 4.11 7.46
CA THR A 252 9.31 5.19 7.00
C THR A 252 8.57 6.52 6.94
N GLY A 253 7.33 6.53 6.43
CA GLY A 253 6.47 7.72 6.45
C GLY A 253 6.24 8.27 7.86
N HIS A 254 5.99 7.39 8.83
CA HIS A 254 5.89 7.76 10.24
C HIS A 254 7.21 8.36 10.77
N PHE A 255 8.34 7.71 10.47
CA PHE A 255 9.66 8.20 10.87
C PHE A 255 9.93 9.62 10.35
N VAL A 256 9.67 9.87 9.05
CA VAL A 256 9.84 11.20 8.44
C VAL A 256 8.93 12.24 9.12
N LYS A 257 7.66 11.90 9.37
CA LYS A 257 6.70 12.80 10.04
C LYS A 257 7.16 13.21 11.44
N GLU A 258 7.85 12.31 12.15
CA GLU A 258 8.35 12.54 13.50
C GLU A 258 9.72 13.27 13.54
N HIS A 259 10.54 13.15 12.49
CA HIS A 259 11.94 13.58 12.50
C HIS A 259 12.32 14.60 11.42
N SER A 260 11.40 14.98 10.52
CA SER A 260 11.64 15.96 9.44
C SER A 260 10.74 17.18 9.55
N THR A 261 11.23 18.32 9.06
CA THR A 261 10.44 19.55 8.89
C THR A 261 9.68 19.59 7.57
N GLN A 262 10.04 18.74 6.61
CA GLN A 262 9.36 18.63 5.32
C GLN A 262 8.13 17.72 5.43
N SER A 263 7.14 17.91 4.56
CA SER A 263 6.09 16.91 4.42
C SER A 263 6.67 15.59 3.91
N VAL A 264 6.03 14.46 4.22
CA VAL A 264 6.56 13.13 3.91
C VAL A 264 6.87 13.00 2.41
N ASN A 265 5.94 13.37 1.53
CA ASN A 265 6.13 13.27 0.08
C ASN A 265 7.07 14.32 -0.52
N GLU A 266 7.46 15.35 0.24
CA GLU A 266 8.55 16.26 -0.15
C GLU A 266 9.91 15.73 0.25
N ALA A 267 9.97 14.97 1.35
CA ALA A 267 11.20 14.38 1.85
C ALA A 267 11.59 13.14 1.06
N ILE A 268 10.64 12.24 0.80
CA ILE A 268 10.92 10.88 0.29
C ILE A 268 10.04 10.51 -0.91
N THR A 269 10.55 9.58 -1.73
CA THR A 269 9.75 8.87 -2.75
C THR A 269 10.05 7.38 -2.67
N VAL A 270 9.00 6.55 -2.59
CA VAL A 270 9.14 5.11 -2.38
C VAL A 270 8.95 4.29 -3.66
N TYR A 271 9.76 3.26 -3.83
CA TYR A 271 9.69 2.32 -4.96
C TYR A 271 9.69 0.89 -4.45
N GLY A 272 8.68 0.11 -4.82
CA GLY A 272 8.52 -1.29 -4.40
C GLY A 272 8.48 -2.25 -5.58
N THR A 273 9.14 -3.39 -5.45
CA THR A 273 8.95 -4.54 -6.34
C THR A 273 8.37 -5.70 -5.55
N GLU A 274 7.33 -6.34 -6.06
CA GLU A 274 6.67 -7.47 -5.40
C GLU A 274 6.33 -8.55 -6.41
N LEU A 275 6.52 -9.82 -6.06
CA LEU A 275 6.29 -10.95 -6.97
C LEU A 275 4.81 -11.30 -7.10
N LYS A 276 4.06 -11.24 -6.00
CA LYS A 276 2.66 -11.69 -5.95
C LYS A 276 1.72 -10.54 -6.27
N SER A 277 0.80 -10.79 -7.20
CA SER A 277 -0.22 -9.81 -7.57
C SER A 277 -1.06 -9.33 -6.38
N ASN A 278 -1.49 -10.25 -5.51
CA ASN A 278 -2.28 -9.88 -4.32
C ASN A 278 -1.49 -8.98 -3.36
N ASN A 279 -0.21 -9.30 -3.09
CA ASN A 279 0.63 -8.44 -2.23
C ASN A 279 0.89 -7.08 -2.88
N THR A 280 1.06 -7.04 -4.21
CA THR A 280 1.20 -5.78 -4.97
C THR A 280 -0.02 -4.88 -4.77
N LYS A 281 -1.24 -5.44 -4.83
CA LYS A 281 -2.48 -4.70 -4.57
C LYS A 281 -2.52 -4.17 -3.14
N LEU A 282 -2.18 -5.02 -2.16
CA LEU A 282 -2.12 -4.63 -0.75
C LEU A 282 -1.12 -3.49 -0.51
N ALA A 283 0.07 -3.56 -1.08
CA ALA A 283 1.06 -2.49 -0.97
C ALA A 283 0.57 -1.17 -1.54
N LYS A 284 -0.06 -1.17 -2.72
CA LYS A 284 -0.65 0.04 -3.32
C LYS A 284 -1.73 0.64 -2.42
N MET A 285 -2.64 -0.19 -1.91
CA MET A 285 -3.68 0.25 -0.97
C MET A 285 -3.07 0.81 0.31
N ASN A 286 -2.03 0.16 0.83
CA ASN A 286 -1.39 0.56 2.07
C ASN A 286 -0.71 1.93 1.96
N LEU A 287 -0.02 2.18 0.84
CA LEU A 287 0.52 3.51 0.53
C LEU A 287 -0.59 4.56 0.45
N ALA A 288 -1.70 4.26 -0.22
CA ALA A 288 -2.83 5.18 -0.36
C ALA A 288 -3.47 5.54 0.99
N ILE A 289 -3.70 4.54 1.86
CA ILE A 289 -4.26 4.76 3.21
C ILE A 289 -3.34 5.66 4.05
N HIS A 290 -2.02 5.51 3.90
CA HIS A 290 -1.03 6.30 4.62
C HIS A 290 -0.60 7.59 3.88
N GLY A 291 -1.19 7.89 2.72
CA GLY A 291 -0.90 9.10 1.94
C GLY A 291 0.54 9.20 1.41
N LEU A 292 1.18 8.06 1.11
CA LEU A 292 2.58 7.99 0.69
C LEU A 292 2.73 7.92 -0.82
N GLU A 293 3.46 8.89 -1.41
CA GLU A 293 3.79 8.88 -2.85
C GLU A 293 4.80 7.79 -3.20
N GLY A 294 4.46 6.93 -4.17
CA GLY A 294 5.38 5.89 -4.62
C GLY A 294 4.94 5.10 -5.84
N LYS A 295 5.75 4.10 -6.21
CA LYS A 295 5.47 3.18 -7.31
C LYS A 295 5.73 1.74 -6.90
N ILE A 296 4.69 0.92 -6.91
CA ILE A 296 4.78 -0.54 -6.71
C ILE A 296 4.59 -1.26 -8.05
N ILE A 297 5.52 -2.14 -8.41
CA ILE A 297 5.46 -2.94 -9.65
C ILE A 297 5.45 -4.43 -9.31
N GLU A 298 4.50 -5.16 -9.90
CA GLU A 298 4.48 -6.62 -9.88
C GLU A 298 5.59 -7.14 -10.80
N ALA A 299 6.66 -7.70 -10.22
CA ALA A 299 7.75 -8.33 -10.97
C ALA A 299 8.57 -9.27 -10.08
N ASN A 300 9.26 -10.22 -10.72
CA ASN A 300 10.25 -11.05 -10.03
C ASN A 300 11.60 -10.34 -10.01
N SER A 301 12.05 -9.89 -8.83
CA SER A 301 13.33 -9.17 -8.68
C SER A 301 14.57 -9.97 -9.08
N PHE A 302 14.50 -11.30 -9.19
CA PHE A 302 15.59 -12.11 -9.74
C PHE A 302 15.70 -12.02 -11.28
N TYR A 303 14.62 -11.66 -11.97
CA TYR A 303 14.55 -11.65 -13.43
C TYR A 303 14.12 -10.30 -14.01
N ALA A 304 14.03 -9.27 -13.19
CA ALA A 304 13.68 -7.92 -13.58
C ALA A 304 14.27 -6.87 -12.63
N ASN A 305 14.45 -5.65 -13.16
CA ASN A 305 14.77 -4.44 -12.41
C ASN A 305 13.86 -3.31 -12.92
N PRO A 306 12.56 -3.35 -12.60
CA PRO A 306 11.56 -2.56 -13.32
C PRO A 306 11.65 -1.04 -13.05
N HIS A 307 12.30 -0.64 -11.95
CA HIS A 307 12.48 0.77 -11.58
C HIS A 307 13.78 1.39 -12.08
N ASN A 308 14.74 0.57 -12.55
CA ASN A 308 16.06 1.02 -13.00
C ASN A 308 16.80 1.90 -11.96
N LEU A 309 16.83 1.44 -10.69
CA LEU A 309 17.35 2.19 -9.53
C LEU A 309 18.77 1.83 -9.11
N THR A 310 19.52 1.05 -9.90
CA THR A 310 20.90 0.69 -9.58
C THR A 310 21.77 1.94 -9.39
N GLY A 311 22.43 2.05 -8.23
CA GLY A 311 23.27 3.20 -7.86
C GLY A 311 22.52 4.49 -7.50
N LYS A 312 21.20 4.45 -7.25
CA LYS A 312 20.37 5.65 -7.12
C LYS A 312 19.67 5.81 -5.77
N CYS A 313 19.59 4.76 -4.96
CA CYS A 313 18.82 4.79 -3.73
C CYS A 313 19.62 5.38 -2.57
N ASP A 314 19.00 6.30 -1.84
CA ASP A 314 19.51 6.79 -0.56
C ASP A 314 19.26 5.75 0.54
N PHE A 315 18.15 5.01 0.42
CA PHE A 315 17.81 3.95 1.36
C PHE A 315 17.30 2.71 0.64
N VAL A 316 17.78 1.55 1.08
CA VAL A 316 17.25 0.25 0.66
C VAL A 316 16.86 -0.55 1.88
N MET A 317 15.64 -1.07 1.91
CA MET A 317 15.19 -1.84 3.04
C MET A 317 14.25 -2.96 2.63
N ALA A 318 14.36 -4.11 3.26
CA ALA A 318 13.58 -5.28 2.90
C ALA A 318 13.60 -6.37 3.96
N ASN A 319 12.55 -7.19 3.95
CA ASN A 319 12.55 -8.54 4.51
C ASN A 319 12.29 -9.53 3.37
N PRO A 320 13.31 -9.85 2.55
CA PRO A 320 13.12 -10.68 1.37
C PRO A 320 12.79 -12.13 1.75
N PRO A 321 12.21 -12.95 0.85
CA PRO A 321 12.08 -14.38 1.09
C PRO A 321 13.46 -15.02 1.27
N PHE A 322 13.64 -15.78 2.35
CA PHE A 322 14.90 -16.43 2.68
C PHE A 322 15.06 -17.79 2.00
N ASN A 323 16.31 -18.17 1.76
CA ASN A 323 16.68 -19.51 1.29
C ASN A 323 15.94 -19.93 0.01
N VAL A 324 15.63 -18.97 -0.87
CA VAL A 324 14.92 -19.23 -2.13
C VAL A 324 15.77 -20.20 -2.96
N LYS A 325 15.22 -21.39 -3.21
CA LYS A 325 15.83 -22.42 -4.05
C LYS A 325 15.33 -22.30 -5.48
N LYS A 326 16.03 -22.95 -6.41
CA LYS A 326 15.67 -23.05 -7.83
C LYS A 326 15.56 -21.71 -8.54
N VAL A 327 16.34 -20.71 -8.12
CA VAL A 327 16.54 -19.51 -8.94
C VAL A 327 17.26 -19.93 -10.22
N ASP A 328 16.67 -19.64 -11.38
CA ASP A 328 17.17 -20.02 -12.69
C ASP A 328 18.38 -19.18 -13.08
N LYS A 329 19.55 -19.66 -12.72
CA LYS A 329 20.85 -19.09 -13.07
C LYS A 329 21.17 -19.16 -14.56
N LYS A 330 20.38 -19.88 -15.36
CA LYS A 330 20.55 -19.91 -16.82
C LYS A 330 19.80 -18.78 -17.51
N ASN A 331 18.86 -18.13 -16.83
CA ASN A 331 18.13 -16.98 -17.32
C ASN A 331 19.07 -15.86 -17.80
N ASN A 332 18.82 -15.33 -19.00
CA ASN A 332 19.69 -14.33 -19.62
C ASN A 332 19.73 -13.01 -18.84
N PHE A 333 18.59 -12.58 -18.29
CA PHE A 333 18.55 -11.37 -17.47
C PHE A 333 19.48 -11.50 -16.27
N LEU A 334 19.40 -12.62 -15.54
CA LEU A 334 20.19 -12.83 -14.33
C LEU A 334 21.70 -12.94 -14.62
N LYS A 335 22.09 -13.51 -15.77
CA LYS A 335 23.50 -13.61 -16.18
C LYS A 335 24.14 -12.26 -16.49
N GLU A 336 23.35 -11.34 -17.04
CA GLU A 336 23.81 -10.01 -17.47
C GLU A 336 23.45 -8.93 -16.44
N ASP A 337 22.92 -9.33 -15.29
CA ASP A 337 22.44 -8.42 -14.27
C ASP A 337 23.62 -7.66 -13.63
N LYS A 338 23.69 -6.36 -13.93
CA LYS A 338 24.71 -5.44 -13.40
C LYS A 338 24.67 -5.32 -11.88
N ARG A 339 23.58 -5.74 -11.22
CA ARG A 339 23.48 -5.76 -9.76
C ARG A 339 24.36 -6.85 -9.12
N LEU A 340 24.85 -7.81 -9.89
CA LEU A 340 25.69 -8.92 -9.41
C LEU A 340 27.19 -8.65 -9.66
N SER A 341 27.68 -7.49 -9.21
CA SER A 341 29.06 -7.05 -9.44
C SER A 341 30.12 -7.97 -8.83
N PHE A 342 29.77 -8.76 -7.80
CA PHE A 342 30.68 -9.70 -7.13
C PHE A 342 30.56 -11.14 -7.66
N GLY A 343 29.76 -11.33 -8.71
CA GLY A 343 29.53 -12.61 -9.38
C GLY A 343 28.31 -13.37 -8.87
N LEU A 344 27.89 -14.34 -9.70
CA LEU A 344 26.72 -15.17 -9.43
C LEU A 344 27.04 -16.27 -8.39
N PRO A 345 26.32 -16.36 -7.26
CA PRO A 345 26.52 -17.43 -6.28
C PRO A 345 26.21 -18.79 -6.90
N LYS A 346 27.03 -19.81 -6.64
CA LYS A 346 26.84 -21.18 -7.16
C LYS A 346 25.84 -21.99 -6.34
N ASN A 347 25.74 -21.74 -5.04
CA ASN A 347 24.82 -22.43 -4.12
C ASN A 347 23.35 -22.25 -4.53
N ASP A 348 22.51 -23.28 -4.38
CA ASP A 348 21.07 -23.19 -4.64
C ASP A 348 20.33 -22.43 -3.52
N ASN A 349 20.67 -21.16 -3.38
CA ASN A 349 20.17 -20.25 -2.36
C ASN A 349 20.18 -18.80 -2.88
N GLY A 350 19.04 -18.12 -2.79
CA GLY A 350 18.85 -16.73 -3.22
C GLY A 350 19.39 -15.66 -2.26
N ASN A 351 19.85 -16.01 -1.06
CA ASN A 351 20.25 -15.02 -0.05
C ASN A 351 21.34 -14.06 -0.56
N TYR A 352 22.39 -14.57 -1.20
CA TYR A 352 23.47 -13.74 -1.75
C TYR A 352 23.15 -13.09 -3.10
N LEU A 353 22.00 -13.40 -3.70
CA LEU A 353 21.46 -12.56 -4.77
C LEU A 353 20.84 -11.31 -4.14
N TRP A 354 20.00 -11.48 -3.11
CA TRP A 354 19.39 -10.36 -2.40
C TRP A 354 20.41 -9.40 -1.80
N VAL A 355 21.42 -9.91 -1.08
CA VAL A 355 22.47 -9.07 -0.47
C VAL A 355 23.19 -8.23 -1.53
N GLN A 356 23.50 -8.81 -2.70
CA GLN A 356 24.11 -8.07 -3.79
C GLN A 356 23.16 -7.03 -4.39
N TYR A 357 21.87 -7.35 -4.54
CA TYR A 357 20.88 -6.38 -5.00
C TYR A 357 20.78 -5.18 -4.07
N PHE A 358 20.73 -5.41 -2.75
CA PHE A 358 20.69 -4.31 -1.78
C PHE A 358 21.89 -3.37 -1.93
N HIS A 359 23.10 -3.93 -2.00
CA HIS A 359 24.31 -3.16 -2.24
C HIS A 359 24.25 -2.39 -3.57
N ALA A 360 23.87 -3.06 -4.67
CA ALA A 360 23.89 -2.46 -6.00
C ALA A 360 22.86 -1.34 -6.21
N PHE A 361 21.81 -1.27 -5.40
CA PHE A 361 20.83 -0.19 -5.46
C PHE A 361 21.31 1.10 -4.78
N LEU A 362 22.21 1.01 -3.79
CA LEU A 362 22.67 2.17 -3.04
C LEU A 362 23.49 3.12 -3.90
N ASN A 363 23.27 4.42 -3.70
CA ASN A 363 24.21 5.46 -4.13
C ASN A 363 25.41 5.56 -3.16
N ASP A 364 26.36 6.44 -3.44
CA ASP A 364 27.61 6.59 -2.67
C ASP A 364 27.41 6.92 -1.17
N LYS A 365 26.24 7.44 -0.78
CA LYS A 365 25.89 7.79 0.61
C LYS A 365 24.75 6.95 1.15
N GLY A 366 24.30 5.95 0.39
CA GLY A 366 23.11 5.20 0.71
C GLY A 366 23.31 4.26 1.89
N ARG A 367 22.23 3.98 2.61
CA ARG A 367 22.21 2.98 3.69
C ARG A 367 21.21 1.86 3.38
N ALA A 368 21.62 0.62 3.61
CA ALA A 368 20.72 -0.53 3.51
C ALA A 368 20.42 -1.12 4.90
N GLY A 369 19.17 -1.51 5.13
CA GLY A 369 18.74 -2.22 6.33
C GLY A 369 17.79 -3.35 5.96
N PHE A 370 18.21 -4.60 6.17
CA PHE A 370 17.43 -5.76 5.73
C PHE A 370 17.54 -6.92 6.71
N VAL A 371 16.57 -7.83 6.63
CA VAL A 371 16.56 -9.09 7.38
C VAL A 371 17.14 -10.20 6.51
N MET A 372 17.92 -11.10 7.09
CA MET A 372 18.44 -12.28 6.40
C MET A 372 18.53 -13.47 7.35
N ALA A 373 18.45 -14.69 6.80
CA ALA A 373 18.68 -15.90 7.58
C ALA A 373 20.08 -15.92 8.19
N SER A 374 20.20 -16.40 9.43
CA SER A 374 21.50 -16.47 10.15
C SER A 374 22.57 -17.24 9.36
N SER A 375 22.15 -18.26 8.59
CA SER A 375 23.01 -19.06 7.72
C SER A 375 23.70 -18.26 6.59
N ALA A 376 23.24 -17.03 6.30
CA ALA A 376 23.93 -16.16 5.36
C ALA A 376 25.28 -15.66 5.92
N THR A 377 25.45 -15.60 7.25
CA THR A 377 26.66 -15.07 7.90
C THR A 377 27.84 -16.04 7.82
N ASP A 378 27.59 -17.35 7.82
CA ASP A 378 28.59 -18.42 7.80
C ASP A 378 28.60 -19.22 6.48
N ALA A 379 27.77 -18.83 5.50
CA ALA A 379 27.73 -19.41 4.16
C ALA A 379 29.13 -19.52 3.51
N GLY A 380 29.45 -20.70 2.97
CA GLY A 380 30.75 -21.05 2.38
C GLY A 380 30.87 -20.76 0.87
N ASN A 381 31.93 -21.29 0.25
CA ASN A 381 32.17 -21.29 -1.20
C ASN A 381 32.06 -19.88 -1.84
N THR A 382 31.30 -19.75 -2.94
CA THR A 382 31.14 -18.47 -3.64
C THR A 382 30.46 -17.41 -2.80
N GLU A 383 29.60 -17.80 -1.87
CA GLU A 383 28.93 -16.87 -0.95
C GLU A 383 29.93 -16.27 0.05
N LYS A 384 30.90 -17.06 0.52
CA LYS A 384 32.06 -16.56 1.28
C LYS A 384 32.86 -15.54 0.45
N ALA A 385 33.15 -15.83 -0.82
CA ALA A 385 33.90 -14.93 -1.68
C ALA A 385 33.16 -13.61 -1.96
N ILE A 386 31.84 -13.67 -2.14
CA ILE A 386 30.99 -12.46 -2.28
C ILE A 386 31.01 -11.66 -0.97
N ARG A 387 30.83 -12.32 0.18
CA ARG A 387 30.88 -11.67 1.50
C ARG A 387 32.23 -10.97 1.76
N GLN A 388 33.34 -11.60 1.40
CA GLN A 388 34.67 -11.00 1.53
C GLN A 388 34.82 -9.73 0.68
N GLN A 389 34.32 -9.75 -0.56
CA GLN A 389 34.35 -8.58 -1.43
C GLN A 389 33.47 -7.44 -0.89
N LEU A 390 32.25 -7.75 -0.43
CA LEU A 390 31.34 -6.78 0.20
C LEU A 390 31.92 -6.13 1.48
N ILE A 391 32.77 -6.82 2.24
CA ILE A 391 33.44 -6.25 3.42
C ILE A 391 34.63 -5.36 3.00
N SER A 392 35.15 -5.55 1.79
CA SER A 392 36.33 -4.86 1.27
C SER A 392 35.99 -3.62 0.42
N THR A 393 34.71 -3.37 0.15
CA THR A 393 34.21 -2.10 -0.42
C THR A 393 34.21 -1.02 0.63
#